data_AF-A0A318K7C1-F1
#
_entry.id   AF-A0A318K7C1-F1
#
_cell.length_a   1.000
_cell.length_b   1.000
_cell.length_c   1.000
_cell.angle_alpha   90.00
_cell.angle_beta   90.00
_cell.angle_gamma   90.00
#
_symmetry.space_group_name_H-M   'P 1'
#
loop_
_entity.id
_entity.type
_entity.pdbx_description
1 polymer ?
#
loop_
_entity_poly.entity_id
_entity_poly.type
_entity_poly.pdbx_seq_one_letter_code
_entity_poly.pdbx_strand_id
1 'polypeptide(L)'
;MHTLITNLNSLWKVTLAGLLLGAGLPMVFAVGVRFWSAAEPVTADGRVARRDYLALSVAILCFGLIIAAIITGILYTAKAFIAARFGVHLFGQS
;
A
#
# COMPACT_ATOMS: atom_id res chain seq x y z
N MET A 1 6.34 18.04 33.19
CA MET A 1 5.01 18.03 32.54
C MET A 1 5.10 18.19 31.03
N HIS A 2 5.83 19.19 30.49
CA HIS A 2 5.90 19.44 29.03
C HIS A 2 6.56 18.30 28.21
N THR A 3 7.60 17.65 28.76
CA THR A 3 8.31 16.53 28.10
C THR A 3 7.47 15.26 27.97
N LEU A 4 6.59 14.95 28.92
CA LEU A 4 5.71 13.77 28.81
C LEU A 4 4.68 13.96 27.70
N ILE A 5 4.09 15.15 27.61
CA ILE A 5 3.05 15.47 26.62
C ILE A 5 3.64 15.43 25.20
N THR A 6 4.85 15.96 24.99
CA THR A 6 5.52 15.93 23.68
C THR A 6 5.92 14.51 23.26
N ASN A 7 6.44 13.70 24.18
CA ASN A 7 6.78 12.31 23.88
C ASN A 7 5.54 11.48 23.54
N LEU A 8 4.46 11.64 24.31
CA LEU A 8 3.19 10.93 24.05
C LEU A 8 2.61 11.31 22.68
N ASN A 9 2.70 12.57 22.29
CA ASN A 9 2.25 13.05 20.97
C ASN A 9 3.10 12.45 19.82
N SER A 10 4.43 12.39 19.99
CA SER A 10 5.32 11.74 19.01
C SER A 10 5.06 10.24 18.91
N LEU A 11 4.89 9.54 20.03
CA LEU A 11 4.53 8.12 20.08
C LEU A 11 3.22 7.88 19.33
N TRP A 12 2.18 8.65 19.65
CA TRP A 12 0.87 8.53 18.99
C TRP A 12 0.99 8.68 17.46
N LYS A 13 1.75 9.65 16.97
CA LYS A 13 1.98 9.84 15.53
C LYS A 13 2.68 8.63 14.89
N VAL A 14 3.72 8.08 15.54
CA VAL A 14 4.45 6.93 15.00
C VAL A 14 3.58 5.67 15.05
N THR A 15 2.83 5.45 16.13
CA THR A 15 1.89 4.34 16.25
C THR A 15 0.80 4.42 15.18
N LEU A 16 0.22 5.60 14.92
CA LEU A 16 -0.73 5.77 13.83
C LEU A 16 -0.08 5.49 12.48
N ALA A 17 1.10 6.07 12.20
CA ALA A 17 1.78 5.84 10.94
C ALA A 17 2.10 4.35 10.74
N GLY A 18 2.59 3.66 11.79
CA GLY A 18 2.85 2.23 11.78
C GLY A 18 1.59 1.40 11.60
N LEU A 19 0.47 1.79 12.20
CA LEU A 19 -0.82 1.11 12.04
C LEU A 19 -1.38 1.30 10.63
N LEU A 20 -1.36 2.52 10.10
CA LEU A 20 -1.84 2.80 8.73
C LEU A 20 -0.97 2.09 7.69
N LEU A 21 0.36 2.16 7.81
CA LEU A 21 1.25 1.53 6.83
C LEU A 21 1.30 0.00 7.02
N GLY A 22 1.27 -0.48 8.26
CA GLY A 22 1.34 -1.89 8.60
C GLY A 22 0.04 -2.64 8.33
N ALA A 23 -1.11 -2.13 8.79
CA ALA A 23 -2.41 -2.78 8.63
C ALA A 23 -3.23 -2.27 7.44
N GLY A 24 -2.95 -1.06 6.95
CA GLY A 24 -3.64 -0.50 5.77
C GLY A 24 -3.29 -1.24 4.48
N LEU A 25 -2.03 -1.60 4.25
CA LEU A 25 -1.64 -2.41 3.08
C LEU A 25 -2.35 -3.78 3.05
N PRO A 26 -2.35 -4.58 4.14
CA PRO A 26 -3.13 -5.81 4.24
C PRO A 26 -4.63 -5.62 4.01
N MET A 27 -5.19 -4.50 4.49
CA MET A 27 -6.61 -4.19 4.29
C MET A 27 -6.92 -3.98 2.79
N VAL A 28 -6.10 -3.21 2.08
CA VAL A 28 -6.24 -2.99 0.63
C VAL A 28 -6.07 -4.30 -0.14
N PHE A 29 -5.12 -5.16 0.28
CA PHE A 29 -4.92 -6.47 -0.33
C PHE A 29 -6.16 -7.37 -0.15
N ALA A 30 -6.74 -7.41 1.05
CA ALA A 30 -7.95 -8.18 1.31
C ALA A 30 -9.13 -7.72 0.44
N VAL A 31 -9.27 -6.40 0.24
CA VAL A 31 -10.27 -5.83 -0.69
C VAL A 31 -9.99 -6.26 -2.13
N GLY A 32 -8.73 -6.19 -2.58
CA GLY A 32 -8.33 -6.64 -3.92
C GLY A 32 -8.65 -8.12 -4.17
N VAL A 33 -8.34 -9.00 -3.21
CA VAL A 33 -8.66 -10.45 -3.28
C VAL A 33 -10.17 -10.68 -3.31
N ARG A 34 -10.94 -9.93 -2.53
CA ARG A 34 -12.41 -10.04 -2.55
C ARG A 34 -12.99 -9.69 -3.92
N PHE A 35 -12.53 -8.60 -4.55
CA PHE A 35 -12.96 -8.22 -5.90
C PHE A 35 -12.47 -9.20 -6.97
N TRP A 36 -11.25 -9.74 -6.82
CA TRP A 36 -10.74 -10.77 -7.72
C TRP A 36 -11.61 -12.03 -7.67
N SER A 37 -11.98 -12.48 -6.47
CA SER A 37 -12.88 -13.62 -6.28
C SER A 37 -14.28 -13.37 -6.87
N ALA A 38 -14.74 -12.12 -6.90
CA ALA A 38 -16.02 -11.76 -7.51
C ALA A 38 -15.95 -11.68 -9.06
N ALA A 39 -14.75 -11.56 -9.63
CA ALA A 39 -14.53 -11.46 -11.08
C ALA A 39 -14.63 -12.81 -11.81
N GLU A 40 -14.48 -13.93 -11.09
CA GLU A 40 -14.67 -15.29 -11.59
C GLU A 40 -15.86 -15.98 -10.90
N PRO A 41 -17.10 -15.52 -11.13
CA PRO A 41 -18.26 -16.17 -10.54
C PRO A 41 -18.41 -17.58 -11.15
N VAL A 42 -18.23 -18.60 -10.32
CA VAL A 42 -18.57 -19.98 -10.67
C VAL A 42 -20.09 -20.11 -10.55
N THR A 43 -20.76 -20.41 -11.66
CA THR A 43 -22.21 -20.70 -11.64
C THR A 43 -22.46 -21.99 -10.85
N ALA A 44 -23.65 -22.16 -10.28
CA ALA A 44 -24.05 -23.39 -9.58
C ALA A 44 -23.82 -24.69 -10.39
N ASP A 45 -23.81 -24.60 -11.72
CA ASP A 45 -23.51 -25.70 -12.66
C ASP A 45 -22.00 -25.94 -12.91
N GLY A 46 -21.09 -25.29 -12.16
CA GLY A 46 -19.65 -25.40 -12.34
C GLY A 46 -19.09 -24.70 -13.59
N ARG A 47 -19.94 -23.99 -14.35
CA ARG A 47 -19.52 -23.19 -15.52
C ARG A 47 -19.06 -21.80 -15.07
N VAL A 48 -17.93 -21.33 -15.60
CA VAL A 48 -17.46 -19.96 -15.40
C VAL A 48 -18.48 -19.02 -16.04
N ALA A 49 -19.24 -18.28 -15.22
CA ALA A 49 -20.09 -17.21 -15.73
C ALA A 49 -19.20 -16.11 -16.30
N ARG A 50 -19.75 -15.35 -17.27
CA ARG A 50 -19.06 -14.27 -17.99
C ARG A 50 -18.19 -13.45 -17.04
N ARG A 51 -16.87 -13.46 -17.26
CA ARG A 51 -15.88 -12.75 -16.44
C ARG A 51 -16.31 -11.29 -16.27
N ASP A 52 -16.44 -10.85 -15.03
CA ASP A 52 -16.74 -9.46 -14.75
C ASP A 52 -15.44 -8.65 -14.85
N TYR A 53 -15.21 -8.08 -16.03
CA TYR A 53 -14.04 -7.24 -16.31
C TYR A 53 -13.95 -6.03 -15.38
N LEU A 54 -15.09 -5.55 -14.86
CA LEU A 54 -15.14 -4.40 -13.96
C LEU A 54 -14.58 -4.78 -12.59
N ALA A 55 -15.00 -5.91 -12.02
CA ALA A 55 -14.45 -6.44 -10.77
C ALA A 55 -12.95 -6.75 -10.88
N LEU A 56 -12.50 -7.31 -12.01
CA LEU A 56 -11.09 -7.58 -12.26
C LEU A 56 -10.25 -6.30 -12.31
N SER A 57 -10.74 -5.25 -12.99
CA SER A 57 -10.04 -3.97 -13.06
C SER A 57 -9.84 -3.33 -11.69
N VAL A 58 -10.85 -3.38 -10.82
CA VAL A 58 -10.76 -2.86 -9.44
C VAL A 58 -9.75 -3.66 -8.62
N ALA A 59 -9.71 -4.98 -8.77
CA ALA A 59 -8.73 -5.81 -8.10
C ALA A 59 -7.30 -5.46 -8.53
N ILE A 60 -7.05 -5.33 -9.84
CA ILE A 60 -5.74 -4.94 -10.38
C ILE A 60 -5.34 -3.54 -9.88
N LEU A 61 -6.28 -2.58 -9.81
CA LEU A 61 -5.99 -1.25 -9.27
C LEU A 61 -5.59 -1.31 -7.79
N CYS A 62 -6.25 -2.12 -6.96
CA CYS A 62 -5.84 -2.35 -5.56
C CYS A 62 -4.40 -2.88 -5.47
N PHE A 63 -4.08 -3.88 -6.28
CA PHE A 63 -2.72 -4.43 -6.35
C PHE A 63 -1.69 -3.38 -6.83
N GLY A 64 -2.04 -2.61 -7.85
CA GLY A 64 -1.21 -1.51 -8.35
C GLY A 64 -0.94 -0.45 -7.28
N LEU A 65 -1.94 -0.09 -6.48
CA LEU A 65 -1.77 0.84 -5.36
C LEU A 65 -0.83 0.29 -4.28
N ILE A 66 -0.92 -1.00 -3.95
CA ILE A 66 -0.01 -1.64 -2.99
C ILE A 66 1.43 -1.58 -3.51
N ILE A 67 1.65 -1.95 -4.77
CA ILE A 67 2.98 -1.89 -5.40
C ILE A 67 3.51 -0.45 -5.39
N ALA A 68 2.68 0.53 -5.77
CA ALA A 68 3.07 1.93 -5.74
C ALA A 68 3.47 2.38 -4.32
N ALA A 69 2.68 2.04 -3.30
CA ALA A 69 2.99 2.35 -1.90
C ALA A 69 4.31 1.74 -1.43
N ILE A 70 4.57 0.46 -1.78
CA ILE A 70 5.83 -0.22 -1.47
C ILE A 70 7.00 0.48 -2.15
N ILE A 71 6.91 0.77 -3.45
CA ILE A 71 7.96 1.47 -4.20
C ILE A 71 8.23 2.84 -3.59
N THR A 72 7.19 3.62 -3.27
CA THR A 72 7.35 4.93 -2.63
C THR A 72 8.02 4.81 -1.27
N GLY A 73 7.63 3.84 -0.44
CA GLY A 73 8.26 3.60 0.87
C GLY A 73 9.74 3.22 0.77
N ILE A 74 10.07 2.35 -0.19
CA ILE A 74 11.45 1.96 -0.48
C ILE A 74 12.26 3.17 -0.97
N LEU A 75 11.76 3.92 -1.95
CA LEU A 75 12.45 5.11 -2.47
C LEU A 75 12.65 6.18 -1.39
N TYR A 76 11.65 6.40 -0.53
CA TYR A 76 11.75 7.34 0.57
C TYR A 76 12.81 6.92 1.61
N THR A 77 12.90 5.62 1.92
CA THR A 77 13.92 5.06 2.82
C THR A 77 15.30 5.11 2.19
N ALA A 78 15.40 4.73 0.92
CA ALA A 78 16.66 4.62 0.19
C ALA A 78 17.16 5.95 -0.38
N LYS A 79 16.43 7.06 -0.23
CA LYS A 79 16.81 8.37 -0.81
C LYS A 79 18.25 8.79 -0.53
N ALA A 80 18.73 8.59 0.69
CA ALA A 80 20.10 8.92 1.10
C ALA A 80 21.13 7.94 0.51
N PHE A 81 20.78 6.66 0.42
CA PHE A 81 21.62 5.63 -0.19
C PHE A 81 21.73 5.81 -1.71
N ILE A 82 20.64 6.17 -2.39
CA ILE A 82 20.65 6.41 -3.84
C ILE A 82 21.44 7.67 -4.16
N ALA A 83 21.26 8.75 -3.37
CA ALA A 83 22.08 9.95 -3.50
C ALA A 83 23.58 9.66 -3.31
N ALA A 84 23.94 8.91 -2.27
CA ALA A 84 25.34 8.61 -1.95
C ALA A 84 26.00 7.59 -2.89
N ARG A 85 25.28 6.56 -3.36
CA ARG A 85 25.85 5.44 -4.13
C ARG A 85 25.75 5.61 -5.65
N PHE A 86 24.71 6.30 -6.13
CA PHE A 86 24.44 6.48 -7.56
C PHE A 86 24.66 7.92 -8.05
N GLY A 87 24.84 8.91 -7.16
CA GLY A 87 25.07 10.31 -7.55
C GLY A 87 23.87 10.97 -8.25
N VAL A 88 22.70 10.31 -8.24
CA VAL A 88 21.45 10.82 -8.83
C VAL A 88 20.60 11.42 -7.72
N HIS A 89 20.47 12.75 -7.69
CA HIS A 89 19.55 13.47 -6.81
C HIS A 89 18.10 13.32 -7.31
N LEU A 90 17.45 12.18 -7.02
CA LEU A 90 16.04 11.91 -7.36
C LEU A 90 15.04 12.88 -6.72
N PHE A 91 15.43 13.49 -5.60
CA PHE A 91 14.69 14.54 -4.93
C PHE A 91 15.67 15.70 -4.76
N GLY A 92 15.57 16.71 -5.63
CA GLY A 92 16.49 17.84 -5.70
C GLY A 92 16.82 18.38 -4.31
N GLN A 93 18.10 18.36 -3.98
CA GLN A 93 18.65 19.10 -2.87
C GLN A 93 18.68 20.58 -3.29
N SER A 94 17.96 21.41 -2.54
CA SER A 94 18.45 22.75 -2.20
C SER A 94 18.86 22.70 -0.74
#